data_AF-A0A956WN80-F1
#
_entry.id   AF-A0A956WN80-F1
#
_cell.length_a   1.000
_cell.length_b   1.000
_cell.length_c   1.000
_cell.angle_alpha   90.00
_cell.angle_beta   90.00
_cell.angle_gamma   90.00
#
_symmetry.space_group_name_H-M   'P 1'
#
loop_
_entity.id
_entity.type
_entity.pdbx_description
1 polymer ?
#
loop_
_entity_poly.entity_id
_entity_poly.type
_entity_poly.pdbx_seq_one_letter_code
_entity_poly.pdbx_strand_id
1 'polypeptide(L)'
;LKTLEEPPLTVTILLLCDEPEALLATVRSRCQEIAVRPQPLSAIGEAMMAQGVAGAQAQEIALLSRGSAAWAMAAVNDSALLAARRDARAAATDWLAGSPYERLVTAYRMGEQFTKRREDVIATVQMVVQLLREELLRVAGASVLRQDDGQTSSEGTLATLARALSSTLQCLSDFDANVRPRLAMEAMVLAWPSSGWETG
;
A
#
# COMPACT_ATOMS: atom_id res chain seq x y z
N LEU A 1 32.11 -1.18 6.46
CA LEU A 1 32.63 -0.53 5.24
C LEU A 1 33.72 -1.36 4.59
N LYS A 2 34.91 -1.55 5.19
CA LYS A 2 36.02 -2.35 4.61
C LYS A 2 35.61 -3.70 3.96
N THR A 3 34.69 -4.45 4.58
CA THR A 3 34.20 -5.72 4.04
C THR A 3 33.36 -5.60 2.75
N LEU A 4 32.69 -4.47 2.51
CA LEU A 4 32.04 -4.17 1.23
C LEU A 4 33.05 -3.71 0.17
N GLU A 5 34.18 -3.17 0.61
CA GLU A 5 35.24 -2.66 -0.27
C GLU A 5 36.08 -3.79 -0.85
N GLU A 6 36.38 -4.78 0.00
CA GLU A 6 37.19 -5.95 -0.31
C GLU A 6 36.50 -7.18 0.29
N PRO A 7 35.39 -7.65 -0.32
CA PRO A 7 34.75 -8.88 0.13
C PRO A 7 35.72 -10.05 -0.08
N PRO A 8 35.79 -11.01 0.86
CA PRO A 8 36.53 -12.25 0.64
C PRO A 8 36.05 -12.95 -0.64
N LEU A 9 36.96 -13.64 -1.34
CA LEU A 9 36.68 -14.26 -2.65
C LEU A 9 35.49 -15.23 -2.68
N THR A 10 35.08 -15.76 -1.53
CA THR A 10 33.98 -16.72 -1.38
C THR A 10 32.70 -16.12 -0.82
N VAL A 11 32.63 -14.78 -0.67
CA VAL A 11 31.50 -14.10 -0.04
C VAL A 11 30.73 -13.28 -1.06
N THR A 12 29.44 -13.54 -1.17
CA THR A 12 28.47 -12.67 -1.84
C THR A 12 27.64 -11.96 -0.78
N ILE A 13 27.59 -10.63 -0.84
CA ILE A 13 26.81 -9.81 0.08
C ILE A 13 25.56 -9.35 -0.65
N LEU A 14 24.38 -9.72 -0.12
CA LEU A 14 23.10 -9.18 -0.56
C LEU A 14 22.60 -8.20 0.49
N LEU A 15 22.31 -6.97 0.07
CA LEU A 15 21.68 -5.96 0.91
C LEU A 15 20.26 -5.71 0.44
N LEU A 16 19.31 -5.75 1.38
CA LEU A 16 17.92 -5.36 1.17
C LEU A 16 17.72 -3.98 1.81
N CYS A 17 17.13 -3.06 1.05
CA CYS A 17 16.90 -1.70 1.49
C CYS A 17 15.62 -1.17 0.85
N ASP A 18 14.71 -0.66 1.67
CA ASP A 18 13.45 -0.08 1.19
C ASP A 18 13.64 1.37 0.70
N GLU A 19 14.60 2.10 1.27
CA GLU A 19 14.92 3.49 0.93
C GLU A 19 16.43 3.64 0.63
N PRO A 20 16.86 3.37 -0.61
CA PRO A 20 18.27 3.43 -0.99
C PRO A 20 18.92 4.79 -0.71
N GLU A 21 18.14 5.88 -0.71
CA GLU A 21 18.64 7.23 -0.45
C GLU A 21 19.03 7.45 1.02
N ALA A 22 18.48 6.68 1.94
CA ALA A 22 18.85 6.71 3.36
C ALA A 22 20.20 6.00 3.64
N LEU A 23 20.74 5.23 2.68
CA LEU A 23 22.04 4.59 2.81
C LEU A 23 23.17 5.61 2.63
N LEU A 24 24.26 5.41 3.39
CA LEU A 24 25.49 6.16 3.19
C LEU A 24 25.96 6.05 1.74
N ALA A 25 26.33 7.19 1.14
CA ALA A 25 26.80 7.23 -0.26
C ALA A 25 27.96 6.25 -0.54
N THR A 26 28.81 5.99 0.47
CA THR A 26 29.93 5.04 0.42
C THR A 26 29.53 3.57 0.37
N VAL A 27 28.33 3.23 0.85
CA VAL A 27 27.73 1.89 0.71
C VAL A 27 27.11 1.77 -0.68
N ARG A 28 26.34 2.78 -1.10
CA ARG A 28 25.67 2.80 -2.41
C ARG A 28 26.64 2.67 -3.58
N SER A 29 27.76 3.39 -3.54
CA SER A 29 28.75 3.38 -4.64
C SER A 29 29.47 2.04 -4.83
N ARG A 30 29.37 1.13 -3.84
CA ARG A 30 30.02 -0.19 -3.84
C ARG A 30 29.04 -1.34 -4.05
N CYS A 31 27.75 -1.06 -4.20
CA CYS A 31 26.73 -2.06 -4.44
C CYS A 31 26.20 -1.93 -5.87
N GLN A 32 25.97 -3.06 -6.54
CA GLN A 32 25.16 -3.07 -7.75
C GLN A 32 23.68 -3.00 -7.34
N GLU A 33 22.99 -1.96 -7.80
CA GLU A 33 21.56 -1.80 -7.52
C GLU A 33 20.74 -2.72 -8.42
N ILE A 34 19.88 -3.53 -7.78
CA ILE A 34 18.87 -4.36 -8.46
C ILE A 34 17.51 -3.92 -7.92
N ALA A 35 16.79 -3.13 -8.71
CA ALA A 35 15.46 -2.66 -8.33
C ALA A 35 14.41 -3.77 -8.49
N VAL A 36 13.90 -4.29 -7.37
CA VAL A 36 12.79 -5.25 -7.37
C VAL A 36 11.48 -4.49 -7.50
N ARG A 37 10.99 -4.37 -8.74
CA ARG A 37 9.75 -3.63 -9.04
C ARG A 37 8.51 -4.54 -8.94
N PRO A 38 7.36 -4.00 -8.51
CA PRO A 38 6.08 -4.71 -8.60
C PRO A 38 5.84 -5.22 -10.02
N GLN A 39 5.37 -6.45 -10.13
CA GLN A 39 5.08 -7.07 -11.42
C GLN A 39 3.73 -6.58 -11.99
N PRO A 40 3.57 -6.51 -13.32
CA PRO A 40 2.27 -6.25 -13.94
C PRO A 40 1.23 -7.28 -13.50
N LEU A 41 -0.01 -6.84 -13.30
CA LEU A 41 -1.11 -7.72 -12.90
C LEU A 41 -1.35 -8.83 -13.94
N SER A 42 -1.21 -8.51 -15.23
CA SER A 42 -1.31 -9.49 -16.31
C SER A 42 -0.26 -10.59 -16.17
N ALA A 43 1.00 -10.23 -15.91
CA ALA A 43 2.09 -11.18 -15.73
C ALA A 43 1.86 -12.10 -14.52
N ILE A 44 1.36 -11.57 -13.41
CA ILE A 44 1.00 -12.40 -12.25
C ILE A 44 -0.17 -13.32 -12.59
N GLY A 45 -1.24 -12.81 -13.21
CA GLY A 45 -2.40 -13.61 -13.58
C GLY A 45 -2.04 -14.76 -14.53
N GLU A 46 -1.23 -14.47 -15.56
CA GLU A 46 -0.69 -15.47 -16.49
C GLU A 46 0.16 -16.52 -15.76
N ALA A 47 1.05 -16.09 -14.85
CA ALA A 47 1.86 -17.01 -14.05
C ALA A 47 0.99 -17.90 -13.14
N MET A 48 -0.07 -17.37 -12.52
CA MET A 48 -0.98 -18.16 -11.69
C MET A 48 -1.77 -19.17 -12.53
N MET A 49 -2.25 -18.77 -13.72
CA MET A 49 -2.93 -19.69 -14.64
C MET A 49 -1.99 -20.80 -15.14
N ALA A 50 -0.73 -20.49 -15.41
CA ALA A 50 0.28 -21.47 -15.79
C ALA A 50 0.57 -22.51 -14.68
N GLN A 51 0.31 -22.15 -13.42
CA GLN A 51 0.38 -23.05 -12.26
C GLN A 51 -0.93 -23.83 -12.01
N GLY A 52 -1.91 -23.73 -12.91
CA GLY A 52 -3.18 -24.47 -12.81
C GLY A 52 -4.28 -23.79 -12.00
N VAL A 53 -4.10 -22.52 -11.60
CA VAL A 53 -5.14 -21.74 -10.93
C VAL A 53 -6.23 -21.34 -11.92
N ALA A 54 -7.50 -21.49 -11.53
CA ALA A 54 -8.63 -21.11 -12.36
C ALA A 54 -8.58 -19.61 -12.72
N GLY A 55 -8.90 -19.24 -13.98
CA GLY A 55 -8.71 -17.88 -14.50
C GLY A 55 -9.30 -16.77 -13.64
N ALA A 56 -10.52 -16.94 -13.12
CA ALA A 56 -11.15 -15.96 -12.23
C ALA A 56 -10.37 -15.76 -10.92
N GLN A 57 -9.93 -16.86 -10.29
CA GLN A 57 -9.12 -16.80 -9.07
C GLN A 57 -7.72 -16.25 -9.35
N ALA A 58 -7.11 -16.58 -10.49
CA ALA A 58 -5.81 -16.05 -10.91
C ALA A 58 -5.86 -14.53 -11.10
N GLN A 59 -6.91 -14.01 -11.75
CA GLN A 59 -7.13 -12.57 -11.92
C GLN A 59 -7.34 -11.86 -10.58
N GLU A 60 -8.11 -12.48 -9.68
CA GLU A 60 -8.33 -11.95 -8.35
C GLU A 60 -7.04 -11.91 -7.52
N ILE A 61 -6.26 -13.00 -7.52
CA ILE A 61 -4.95 -13.06 -6.85
C ILE A 61 -4.02 -11.99 -7.43
N ALA A 62 -3.96 -11.85 -8.75
CA ALA A 62 -3.17 -10.81 -9.40
C ALA A 62 -3.56 -9.41 -8.89
N LEU A 63 -4.86 -9.10 -8.87
CA LEU A 63 -5.37 -7.83 -8.36
C LEU A 63 -4.99 -7.61 -6.88
N LEU A 64 -5.21 -8.60 -6.01
CA LEU A 64 -4.96 -8.50 -4.56
C LEU A 64 -3.47 -8.55 -4.18
N SER A 65 -2.63 -9.10 -5.06
CA SER A 65 -1.17 -9.17 -4.89
C SER A 65 -0.48 -7.82 -5.06
N ARG A 66 -1.08 -6.91 -5.84
CA ARG A 66 -0.52 -5.59 -6.18
C ARG A 66 0.91 -5.67 -6.73
N GLY A 67 1.19 -6.67 -7.56
CA GLY A 67 2.51 -6.87 -8.15
C GLY A 67 3.50 -7.65 -7.28
N SER A 68 3.11 -8.08 -6.07
CA SER A 68 3.91 -8.98 -5.24
C SER A 68 3.74 -10.43 -5.70
N ALA A 69 4.65 -10.90 -6.55
CA ALA A 69 4.68 -12.28 -7.00
C ALA A 69 4.82 -13.27 -5.82
N ALA A 70 5.62 -12.93 -4.81
CA ALA A 70 5.76 -13.74 -3.60
C ALA A 70 4.44 -13.91 -2.84
N TRP A 71 3.69 -12.81 -2.67
CA TRP A 71 2.38 -12.88 -2.03
C TRP A 71 1.38 -13.68 -2.88
N ALA A 72 1.38 -13.49 -4.20
CA ALA A 72 0.50 -14.23 -5.11
C ALA A 72 0.73 -15.75 -5.01
N MET A 73 1.99 -16.19 -5.06
CA MET A 73 2.35 -17.61 -4.92
C MET A 73 1.95 -18.18 -3.55
N ALA A 74 2.09 -17.41 -2.47
CA ALA A 74 1.65 -17.82 -1.14
C ALA A 74 0.12 -17.97 -1.09
N ALA A 75 -0.62 -17.00 -1.64
CA ALA A 75 -2.09 -16.98 -1.63
C ALA A 75 -2.73 -18.11 -2.44
N VAL A 76 -2.03 -18.67 -3.43
CA VAL A 76 -2.50 -19.88 -4.15
C VAL A 76 -2.59 -21.08 -3.22
N ASN A 77 -1.64 -21.23 -2.31
CA ASN A 77 -1.55 -22.36 -1.39
C ASN A 77 -2.21 -22.10 -0.03
N ASP A 78 -2.54 -20.85 0.26
CA ASP A 78 -3.14 -20.41 1.52
C ASP A 78 -4.41 -19.60 1.29
N SER A 79 -5.55 -20.30 1.35
CA SER A 79 -6.88 -19.69 1.22
C SER A 79 -7.20 -18.68 2.34
N ALA A 80 -6.60 -18.83 3.53
CA ALA A 80 -6.80 -17.91 4.64
C ALA A 80 -6.07 -16.59 4.39
N LEU A 81 -4.87 -16.64 3.82
CA LEU A 81 -4.15 -15.43 3.38
C LEU A 81 -4.94 -14.64 2.32
N LEU A 82 -5.52 -15.34 1.35
CA LEU A 82 -6.36 -14.72 0.33
C LEU A 82 -7.63 -14.12 0.94
N ALA A 83 -8.32 -14.85 1.82
CA ALA A 83 -9.50 -14.37 2.53
C ALA A 83 -9.20 -13.14 3.39
N ALA A 84 -8.14 -13.17 4.20
CA ALA A 84 -7.73 -12.03 5.03
C ALA A 84 -7.47 -10.77 4.20
N ARG A 85 -6.88 -10.91 3.01
CA ARG A 85 -6.66 -9.79 2.09
C ARG A 85 -7.95 -9.26 1.48
N ARG A 86 -8.91 -10.14 1.15
CA ARG A 86 -10.25 -9.74 0.70
C ARG A 86 -10.98 -8.97 1.80
N ASP A 87 -10.97 -9.50 3.02
CA ASP A 87 -11.63 -8.90 4.17
C ASP A 87 -11.03 -7.53 4.51
N ALA A 88 -9.69 -7.41 4.49
CA ALA A 88 -9.01 -6.13 4.66
C ALA A 88 -9.39 -5.12 3.56
N ARG A 89 -9.55 -5.57 2.30
CA ARG A 89 -10.02 -4.72 1.20
C ARG A 89 -11.44 -4.24 1.42
N ALA A 90 -12.36 -5.15 1.71
CA ALA A 90 -13.75 -4.81 1.99
C ALA A 90 -13.87 -3.82 3.17
N ALA A 91 -13.20 -4.11 4.28
CA ALA A 91 -13.20 -3.24 5.46
C ALA A 91 -12.61 -1.84 5.16
N ALA A 92 -11.53 -1.76 4.38
CA ALA A 92 -10.96 -0.47 3.98
C ALA A 92 -11.88 0.31 3.04
N THR A 93 -12.53 -0.37 2.09
CA THR A 93 -13.53 0.25 1.20
C THR A 93 -14.71 0.80 1.99
N ASP A 94 -15.28 0.01 2.90
CA ASP A 94 -16.40 0.43 3.75
C ASP A 94 -16.00 1.60 4.65
N TRP A 95 -14.79 1.55 5.22
CA TRP A 95 -14.29 2.61 6.08
C TRP A 95 -14.10 3.92 5.32
N LEU A 96 -13.54 3.87 4.11
CA LEU A 96 -13.46 5.03 3.24
C LEU A 96 -14.88 5.53 2.91
N ALA A 97 -15.79 4.67 2.46
CA ALA A 97 -17.14 5.06 2.07
C ALA A 97 -17.98 5.70 3.21
N GLY A 98 -17.68 5.38 4.47
CA GLY A 98 -18.38 5.93 5.63
C GLY A 98 -18.33 7.46 5.75
N SER A 99 -19.25 8.02 6.53
CA SER A 99 -19.28 9.44 6.88
C SER A 99 -18.06 9.84 7.72
N PRO A 100 -17.72 11.16 7.82
CA PRO A 100 -16.65 11.63 8.69
C PRO A 100 -16.76 11.14 10.14
N TYR A 101 -17.97 11.06 10.67
CA TYR A 101 -18.22 10.56 12.02
C TYR A 101 -17.95 9.04 12.13
N GLU A 102 -18.47 8.24 11.19
CA GLU A 102 -18.24 6.79 11.18
C GLU A 102 -16.76 6.44 11.03
N ARG A 103 -16.04 7.19 10.18
CA ARG A 103 -14.59 7.04 10.04
C ARG A 103 -13.85 7.27 11.34
N LEU A 104 -14.22 8.32 12.07
CA LEU A 104 -13.64 8.64 13.37
C LEU A 104 -13.97 7.56 14.42
N VAL A 105 -15.19 7.04 14.42
CA VAL A 105 -15.59 5.93 15.31
C VAL A 105 -14.78 4.67 15.01
N THR A 106 -14.59 4.33 13.74
CA THR A 106 -13.76 3.18 13.33
C THR A 106 -12.29 3.39 13.69
N ALA A 107 -11.74 4.59 13.45
CA ALA A 107 -10.38 4.97 13.86
C ALA A 107 -10.18 4.79 15.37
N TYR A 108 -11.16 5.26 16.15
CA TYR A 108 -11.15 5.13 17.60
C TYR A 108 -11.12 3.65 18.04
N ARG A 109 -12.04 2.83 17.51
CA ARG A 109 -12.14 1.40 17.85
C ARG A 109 -10.88 0.63 17.47
N MET A 110 -10.32 0.87 16.29
CA MET A 110 -9.09 0.22 15.85
C MET A 110 -7.89 0.65 16.70
N GLY A 111 -7.82 1.94 17.07
CA GLY A 111 -6.78 2.47 17.97
C GLY A 111 -6.80 1.81 19.34
N GLU A 112 -7.98 1.57 19.93
CA GLU A 112 -8.13 0.84 21.21
C GLU A 112 -7.74 -0.64 21.09
N GLN A 113 -7.99 -1.26 19.94
CA GLN A 113 -7.66 -2.68 19.70
C GLN A 113 -6.24 -2.91 19.19
N PHE A 114 -5.49 -1.84 18.91
CA PHE A 114 -4.20 -1.91 18.22
C PHE A 114 -3.21 -2.87 18.90
N THR A 115 -3.10 -2.87 20.23
CA THR A 115 -2.19 -3.79 20.95
C THR A 115 -2.57 -5.26 20.76
N LYS A 116 -3.86 -5.58 20.61
CA LYS A 116 -4.36 -6.96 20.47
C LYS A 116 -4.41 -7.42 19.02
N ARG A 117 -4.59 -6.49 18.09
CA ARG A 117 -4.84 -6.76 16.65
C ARG A 117 -3.92 -5.92 15.77
N ARG A 118 -2.65 -5.79 16.17
CA ARG A 118 -1.67 -4.91 15.50
C ARG A 118 -1.58 -5.22 14.00
N GLU A 119 -1.44 -6.49 13.67
CA GLU A 119 -1.31 -6.95 12.28
C GLU A 119 -2.54 -6.61 11.45
N ASP A 120 -3.75 -6.88 11.95
CA ASP A 120 -5.01 -6.56 11.25
C ASP A 120 -5.19 -5.07 11.02
N VAL A 121 -4.88 -4.24 12.03
CA VAL A 121 -5.00 -2.78 11.93
C VAL A 121 -3.98 -2.25 10.91
N ILE A 122 -2.73 -2.68 10.99
CA ILE A 122 -1.70 -2.30 10.01
C ILE A 122 -2.11 -2.75 8.61
N ALA A 123 -2.60 -3.98 8.43
CA ALA A 123 -3.05 -4.50 7.15
C ALA A 123 -4.21 -3.68 6.57
N THR A 124 -5.15 -3.24 7.42
CA THR A 124 -6.27 -2.39 7.00
C THR A 124 -5.79 -0.99 6.59
N VAL A 125 -4.93 -0.35 7.39
CA VAL A 125 -4.39 0.98 7.06
C VAL A 125 -3.51 0.92 5.81
N GLN A 126 -2.70 -0.13 5.65
CA GLN A 126 -1.96 -0.39 4.42
C GLN A 126 -2.89 -0.61 3.24
N MET A 127 -4.08 -1.19 3.42
CA MET A 127 -5.07 -1.33 2.36
C MET A 127 -5.70 0.02 1.98
N VAL A 128 -5.99 0.87 2.96
CA VAL A 128 -6.44 2.25 2.73
C VAL A 128 -5.45 3.03 1.88
N VAL A 129 -4.15 2.99 2.19
CA VAL A 129 -3.08 3.60 1.37
C VAL A 129 -3.20 3.20 -0.10
N GLN A 130 -3.64 1.98 -0.36
CA GLN A 130 -3.59 1.36 -1.69
C GLN A 130 -4.82 1.75 -2.49
N LEU A 131 -5.99 1.75 -1.86
CA LEU A 131 -7.21 2.31 -2.45
C LEU A 131 -7.04 3.82 -2.76
N LEU A 132 -6.42 4.59 -1.85
CA LEU A 132 -6.13 6.00 -2.08
C LEU A 132 -5.16 6.21 -3.25
N ARG A 133 -4.14 5.35 -3.39
CA ARG A 133 -3.18 5.41 -4.50
C ARG A 133 -3.83 5.04 -5.84
N GLU A 134 -4.65 3.99 -5.85
CA GLU A 134 -5.42 3.58 -7.03
C GLU A 134 -6.31 4.73 -7.53
N GLU A 135 -7.02 5.37 -6.60
CA GLU A 135 -7.88 6.51 -6.89
C GLU A 135 -7.10 7.74 -7.39
N LEU A 136 -5.97 8.06 -6.76
CA LEU A 136 -5.10 9.15 -7.19
C LEU A 136 -4.57 8.91 -8.62
N LEU A 137 -4.12 7.69 -8.93
CA LEU A 137 -3.65 7.34 -10.27
C LEU A 137 -4.78 7.37 -11.30
N ARG A 138 -5.99 6.93 -10.93
CA ARG A 138 -7.18 6.98 -11.79
C ARG A 138 -7.54 8.43 -12.15
N VAL A 139 -7.61 9.32 -11.17
CA VAL A 139 -7.91 10.75 -11.38
C VAL A 139 -6.79 11.44 -12.16
N ALA A 140 -5.52 11.16 -11.84
CA ALA A 140 -4.38 11.74 -12.55
C ALA A 140 -4.35 11.30 -14.02
N GLY A 141 -4.56 10.00 -14.30
CA GLY A 141 -4.63 9.47 -15.65
C GLY A 141 -5.81 10.05 -16.45
N ALA A 142 -6.98 10.17 -15.83
CA ALA A 142 -8.14 10.80 -16.45
C ALA A 142 -7.90 12.29 -16.75
N SER A 143 -7.20 13.02 -15.87
CA SER A 143 -6.85 14.43 -16.08
C SER A 143 -5.89 14.62 -17.25
N VAL A 144 -4.92 13.71 -17.43
CA VAL A 144 -3.97 13.77 -18.56
C VAL A 144 -4.67 13.54 -19.90
N LEU A 145 -5.70 12.69 -19.94
CA LEU A 145 -6.46 12.41 -21.17
C LEU A 145 -7.44 13.53 -21.56
N ARG A 146 -7.88 14.36 -20.60
CA ARG A 146 -8.92 15.39 -20.77
C ARG A 146 -8.36 16.80 -21.02
N GLN A 147 -7.27 16.92 -21.77
CA GLN A 147 -6.42 18.11 -21.88
C GLN A 147 -7.06 19.49 -22.20
N ASP A 148 -8.38 19.71 -22.25
CA ASP A 148 -8.94 20.95 -22.82
C ASP A 148 -10.08 21.73 -22.12
N ASP A 149 -10.74 21.32 -21.00
CA ASP A 149 -11.93 22.12 -20.56
C ASP A 149 -12.17 22.33 -19.04
N GLY A 150 -11.22 22.05 -18.14
CA GLY A 150 -11.48 22.36 -16.71
C GLY A 150 -10.39 21.96 -15.71
N GLN A 151 -9.29 22.71 -15.67
CA GLN A 151 -8.13 22.42 -14.81
C GLN A 151 -8.40 22.52 -13.29
N THR A 152 -9.37 23.33 -12.86
CA THR A 152 -9.52 23.66 -11.43
C THR A 152 -10.15 22.55 -10.57
N SER A 153 -11.00 21.68 -11.15
CA SER A 153 -11.73 20.67 -10.37
C SER A 153 -10.90 19.41 -10.10
N SER A 154 -10.05 18.99 -11.05
CA SER A 154 -9.19 17.82 -10.88
C SER A 154 -8.03 18.11 -9.92
N GLU A 155 -7.45 19.30 -9.94
CA GLU A 155 -6.32 19.68 -9.10
C GLU A 155 -6.68 19.68 -7.59
N GLY A 156 -7.84 20.24 -7.23
CA GLY A 156 -8.33 20.20 -5.84
C GLY A 156 -8.61 18.78 -5.33
N THR A 157 -9.12 17.91 -6.21
CA THR A 157 -9.35 16.50 -5.90
C THR A 157 -8.04 15.74 -5.69
N LEU A 158 -7.06 15.93 -6.60
CA LEU A 158 -5.73 15.34 -6.49
C LEU A 158 -5.00 15.79 -5.21
N ALA A 159 -5.05 17.08 -4.87
CA ALA A 159 -4.45 17.60 -3.65
C ALA A 159 -5.09 17.00 -2.38
N THR A 160 -6.40 16.77 -2.40
CA THR A 160 -7.12 16.15 -1.28
C THR A 160 -6.76 14.67 -1.14
N LEU A 161 -6.70 13.92 -2.23
CA LEU A 161 -6.26 12.51 -2.23
C LEU A 161 -4.81 12.36 -1.79
N ALA A 162 -3.92 13.23 -2.29
CA ALA A 162 -2.52 13.25 -1.87
C ALA A 162 -2.38 13.54 -0.37
N ARG A 163 -3.16 14.47 0.18
CA ARG A 163 -3.18 14.75 1.61
C ARG A 163 -3.65 13.55 2.44
N ALA A 164 -4.73 12.88 2.01
CA ALA A 164 -5.23 11.69 2.67
C ALA A 164 -4.22 10.52 2.60
N LEU A 165 -3.54 10.35 1.47
CA LEU A 165 -2.49 9.34 1.31
C LEU A 165 -1.31 9.63 2.25
N SER A 166 -0.83 10.87 2.27
CA SER A 166 0.25 11.29 3.16
C SER A 166 -0.10 11.14 4.63
N SER A 167 -1.33 11.50 5.06
CA SER A 167 -1.76 11.30 6.46
C SER A 167 -1.84 9.82 6.84
N THR A 168 -2.23 8.97 5.91
CA THR A 168 -2.32 7.51 6.11
C THR A 168 -0.93 6.86 6.18
N LEU A 169 0.01 7.29 5.32
CA LEU A 169 1.41 6.86 5.40
C LEU A 169 2.08 7.36 6.69
N GLN A 170 1.78 8.59 7.13
CA GLN A 170 2.27 9.10 8.40
C GLN A 170 1.76 8.26 9.57
N CYS A 171 0.49 7.87 9.57
CA CYS A 171 -0.06 7.00 10.61
C CYS A 171 0.66 5.64 10.70
N LEU A 172 1.05 5.05 9.55
CA LEU A 172 1.85 3.84 9.53
C LEU A 172 3.25 4.07 10.13
N SER A 173 3.90 5.19 9.80
CA SER A 173 5.19 5.57 10.41
C SER A 173 5.06 5.77 11.93
N ASP A 174 3.98 6.40 12.37
CA ASP A 174 3.69 6.65 13.78
C ASP A 174 3.50 5.34 14.59
N PHE A 175 2.98 4.29 13.96
CA PHE A 175 2.88 2.95 14.56
C PHE A 175 4.22 2.28 14.85
N ASP A 176 5.27 2.67 14.13
CA ASP A 176 6.64 2.19 14.33
C ASP A 176 7.42 3.11 15.29
N ALA A 177 7.09 4.41 15.32
CA ALA A 177 7.71 5.42 16.17
C ALA A 177 7.18 5.46 17.63
N ASN A 178 6.42 4.46 18.08
CA ASN A 178 5.83 4.36 19.43
C ASN A 178 4.90 5.53 19.81
N VAL A 179 4.22 6.13 18.83
CA VAL A 179 3.16 7.13 19.06
C VAL A 179 1.89 6.42 19.55
N ARG A 180 1.04 7.11 20.32
CA ARG A 180 -0.26 6.57 20.76
C ARG A 180 -1.13 6.22 19.53
N PRO A 181 -1.41 4.93 19.24
CA PRO A 181 -2.04 4.51 17.99
C PRO A 181 -3.39 5.17 17.74
N ARG A 182 -4.20 5.32 18.79
CA ARG A 182 -5.48 6.01 18.75
C ARG A 182 -5.37 7.44 18.21
N LEU A 183 -4.42 8.22 18.70
CA LEU A 183 -4.25 9.61 18.28
C LEU A 183 -3.79 9.69 16.82
N ALA A 184 -2.86 8.83 16.41
CA ALA A 184 -2.39 8.76 15.03
C ALA A 184 -3.54 8.42 14.06
N MET A 185 -4.40 7.46 14.43
CA MET A 185 -5.55 7.08 13.60
C MET A 185 -6.62 8.17 13.54
N GLU A 186 -6.93 8.84 14.65
CA GLU A 186 -7.86 9.97 14.66
C GLU A 186 -7.34 11.13 13.78
N ALA A 187 -6.06 11.48 13.90
CA ALA A 187 -5.43 12.52 13.07
C ALA A 187 -5.44 12.15 11.58
N MET A 188 -5.17 10.87 11.25
CA MET A 188 -5.19 10.35 9.88
C MET A 188 -6.54 10.59 9.20
N VAL A 189 -7.64 10.17 9.83
CA VAL A 189 -8.98 10.24 9.21
C VAL A 189 -9.53 11.65 9.14
N LEU A 190 -9.08 12.57 10.01
CA LEU A 190 -9.44 13.99 9.92
C LEU A 190 -8.87 14.68 8.68
N ALA A 191 -7.80 14.14 8.10
CA ALA A 191 -7.21 14.64 6.85
C ALA A 191 -7.85 14.04 5.59
N TRP A 192 -8.76 13.06 5.74
CA TRP A 192 -9.50 12.47 4.63
C TRP A 192 -10.57 13.44 4.07
N PRO A 193 -10.94 13.34 2.78
CA PRO A 193 -11.99 14.15 2.18
C PRO A 193 -13.31 14.08 2.94
N SER A 194 -13.98 15.21 3.16
CA SER A 194 -15.23 15.29 3.92
C SER A 194 -16.47 14.82 3.15
N SER A 195 -16.47 14.93 1.82
CA SER A 195 -17.47 14.31 0.94
C SER A 195 -17.14 12.83 0.74
N GLY A 196 -18.15 11.96 0.76
CA GLY A 196 -17.98 10.53 0.55
C GLY A 196 -17.23 10.23 -0.76
N TRP A 197 -16.45 9.15 -0.78
CA TRP A 197 -15.88 8.62 -2.02
C TRP A 197 -17.03 8.00 -2.82
N GLU A 198 -17.40 8.61 -3.94
CA GLU A 198 -18.25 7.94 -4.94
C GLU A 198 -17.39 6.85 -5.58
N THR A 199 -17.57 5.61 -5.10
CA THR A 199 -17.03 4.43 -5.76
C THR A 199 -17.83 4.24 -7.06
N GLY A 200 -17.22 4.62 -8.18
CA GLY A 200 -17.73 4.36 -9.53
C GLY A 200 -17.40 2.93 -9.98
#